data_AF-A0A4U0S923-F1
#
_entry.id   AF-A0A4U0S923-F1
#
_cell.length_a   1.000
_cell.length_b   1.000
_cell.length_c   1.000
_cell.angle_alpha   90.00
_cell.angle_beta   90.00
_cell.angle_gamma   90.00
#
_symmetry.space_group_name_H-M   'P 1'
#
loop_
_entity.id
_entity.type
_entity.pdbx_description
1 polymer ?
#
loop_
_entity_poly.entity_id
_entity_poly.type
_entity_poly.pdbx_seq_one_letter_code
_entity_poly.pdbx_strand_id
1 'polypeptide(L)'
;MWPADVDARLNVLVRAAAAAGERTSRAELLAALVTATDIDPDRLAELLHDYRRLPADALAADEQHHDLPAVRTPGPRRTPS
;
A
#
# COMPACT_ATOMS: atom_id res chain seq x y z
N MET A 1 -6.44 -2.36 13.10
CA MET A 1 -5.81 -1.15 12.54
C MET A 1 -4.35 -1.47 12.34
N TRP A 2 -3.80 -1.21 11.15
CA TRP A 2 -2.40 -1.50 10.85
C TRP A 2 -1.50 -0.39 11.41
N PRO A 3 -0.18 -0.60 11.54
CA PRO A 3 0.74 0.47 11.90
C PRO A 3 0.65 1.65 10.91
N ALA A 4 0.78 2.89 11.41
CA ALA A 4 0.58 4.11 10.63
C ALA A 4 1.46 4.16 9.37
N ASP A 5 2.72 3.73 9.49
CA ASP A 5 3.69 3.75 8.39
C ASP A 5 3.30 2.78 7.28
N VAL A 6 2.63 1.66 7.60
CA VAL A 6 2.10 0.74 6.60
C VAL A 6 0.90 1.35 5.88
N ASP A 7 0.00 2.00 6.61
CA ASP A 7 -1.12 2.72 6.01
C ASP A 7 -0.65 3.85 5.08
N ALA A 8 0.39 4.58 5.47
CA ALA A 8 1.01 5.63 4.67
C ALA A 8 1.68 5.06 3.41
N ARG A 9 2.43 3.95 3.53
CA ARG A 9 3.02 3.27 2.37
C ARG A 9 1.96 2.77 1.39
N LEU A 10 0.85 2.21 1.88
CA LEU A 10 -0.28 1.82 1.04
C LEU A 10 -0.90 3.01 0.31
N ASN A 11 -0.98 4.19 0.94
CA ASN A 11 -1.42 5.41 0.25
C ASN A 11 -0.46 5.80 -0.88
N VAL A 12 0.85 5.68 -0.70
CA VAL A 12 1.85 5.94 -1.77
C VAL A 12 1.59 5.01 -2.96
N LEU A 13 1.39 3.72 -2.70
CA LEU A 13 1.14 2.74 -3.75
C LEU A 13 -0.19 2.98 -4.49
N VAL A 14 -1.24 3.41 -3.79
CA VAL A 14 -2.50 3.85 -4.43
C VAL A 14 -2.28 5.07 -5.32
N ARG A 15 -1.45 6.04 -4.90
CA ARG A 15 -1.08 7.18 -5.75
C ARG A 15 -0.28 6.75 -6.98
N ALA A 16 0.61 5.78 -6.83
CA ALA A 16 1.37 5.22 -7.96
C ALA A 16 0.45 4.52 -8.96
N ALA A 17 -0.51 3.70 -8.50
CA ALA A 17 -1.52 3.08 -9.36
C ALA A 17 -2.37 4.14 -10.09
N ALA A 18 -2.78 5.20 -9.39
CA ALA A 18 -3.53 6.30 -10.00
C ALA A 18 -2.72 7.05 -11.07
N ALA A 19 -1.40 7.20 -10.89
CA ALA A 19 -0.52 7.78 -11.90
C ALA A 19 -0.46 6.93 -13.19
N ALA A 20 -0.62 5.61 -13.06
CA ALA A 20 -0.73 4.68 -14.17
C ALA A 20 -2.15 4.64 -14.81
N GLY A 21 -3.10 5.44 -14.31
CA GLY A 21 -4.48 5.49 -14.80
C GLY A 21 -5.45 4.56 -14.08
N GLU A 22 -4.99 3.81 -13.08
CA GLU A 22 -5.83 2.86 -12.35
C GLU A 22 -6.58 3.52 -11.19
N ARG A 23 -7.90 3.31 -11.13
CA ARG A 23 -8.73 3.80 -10.02
C ARG A 23 -8.93 2.69 -9.00
N THR A 24 -8.11 2.69 -7.95
CA THR A 24 -8.15 1.65 -6.91
C THR A 24 -8.27 2.20 -5.49
N SER A 25 -8.46 1.31 -4.51
CA SER A 25 -8.47 1.58 -3.07
C SER A 25 -7.34 0.85 -2.35
N ARG A 26 -7.03 1.21 -1.10
CA ARG A 26 -6.04 0.47 -0.28
C ARG A 26 -6.39 -1.02 -0.14
N ALA A 27 -7.67 -1.33 0.05
CA ALA A 27 -8.13 -2.71 0.23
C ALA A 27 -7.96 -3.54 -1.05
N GLU A 28 -8.30 -2.95 -2.20
CA GLU A 28 -8.16 -3.60 -3.50
C GLU A 28 -6.69 -3.76 -3.89
N LEU A 29 -5.86 -2.74 -3.64
CA LEU A 29 -4.42 -2.85 -3.85
C LEU A 29 -3.79 -3.95 -2.97
N LEU A 30 -4.17 -4.02 -1.68
CA LEU A 30 -3.70 -5.08 -0.80
C LEU A 30 -4.17 -6.45 -1.29
N ALA A 31 -5.43 -6.57 -1.73
CA ALA A 31 -5.94 -7.81 -2.31
C ALA A 31 -5.12 -8.21 -3.54
N ALA A 32 -4.84 -7.27 -4.45
CA ALA A 32 -4.00 -7.51 -5.62
C ALA A 32 -2.60 -8.01 -5.24
N LEU A 33 -1.93 -7.36 -4.29
CA LEU A 33 -0.61 -7.77 -3.80
C LEU A 33 -0.61 -9.19 -3.19
N VAL A 34 -1.61 -9.50 -2.37
CA VAL A 34 -1.74 -10.83 -1.75
C VAL A 34 -2.04 -11.89 -2.81
N THR A 35 -2.89 -11.58 -3.80
CA THR A 35 -3.20 -12.53 -4.89
C THR A 35 -2.06 -12.73 -5.88
N ALA A 36 -1.17 -11.75 -6.03
CA ALA A 36 -0.01 -11.87 -6.92
C ALA A 36 1.14 -12.69 -6.31
N THR A 37 1.09 -12.98 -5.01
CA THR A 37 2.13 -13.73 -4.31
C THR A 37 1.81 -15.23 -4.37
N ASP A 38 2.73 -16.03 -4.92
CA ASP A 38 2.63 -17.49 -4.86
C ASP A 38 2.70 -17.98 -3.42
N ILE A 39 1.88 -18.98 -3.07
CA ILE A 39 1.86 -19.59 -1.74
C ILE A 39 3.00 -20.63 -1.66
N ASP A 40 4.23 -20.13 -1.57
CA ASP A 40 5.45 -20.91 -1.37
C ASP A 40 5.98 -20.67 0.06
N PRO A 41 6.06 -21.70 0.92
CA PRO A 41 6.50 -21.56 2.31
C PRO A 41 7.90 -20.95 2.47
N ASP A 42 8.86 -21.35 1.62
CA ASP A 42 10.25 -20.91 1.74
C ASP A 42 10.36 -19.45 1.32
N ARG A 43 9.68 -19.08 0.23
CA ARG A 43 9.63 -17.68 -0.24
C ARG A 43 8.93 -16.75 0.76
N LEU A 44 7.85 -17.21 1.38
CA LEU A 44 7.16 -16.45 2.42
C LEU A 44 8.04 -16.29 3.67
N ALA A 45 8.83 -17.31 4.02
CA ALA A 45 9.78 -17.22 5.12
C ALA A 45 10.87 -16.17 4.81
N GLU A 46 11.44 -16.16 3.59
CA GLU A 46 12.41 -15.16 3.15
C GLU A 46 11.84 -13.75 3.22
N LEU A 47 10.64 -13.51 2.66
CA LEU A 47 9.95 -12.22 2.72
C LEU A 47 9.77 -11.72 4.16
N LEU A 48 9.43 -12.63 5.10
CA LEU A 48 9.29 -12.28 6.51
C LEU A 48 10.64 -11.98 7.18
N HIS A 49 11.71 -12.69 6.83
CA HIS A 49 13.04 -12.43 7.36
C HIS A 49 13.56 -11.08 6.89
N ASP A 50 13.38 -10.76 5.61
CA ASP A 50 13.77 -9.48 5.04
C ASP A 50 13.01 -8.33 5.70
N TYR A 51 11.69 -8.46 5.85
CA TYR A 51 10.88 -7.48 6.56
C TYR A 51 11.35 -7.25 8.01
N ARG A 52 11.66 -8.31 8.75
CA ARG A 52 12.14 -8.20 10.14
C ARG A 52 13.52 -7.56 10.28
N ARG A 53 14.30 -7.52 9.20
CA ARG A 53 15.63 -6.90 9.16
C ARG A 53 15.61 -5.45 8.69
N LEU A 54 14.48 -4.96 8.18
CA LEU A 54 14.35 -3.56 7.80
C LEU A 54 14.48 -2.64 9.02
N PRO A 55 15.12 -1.47 8.86
CA PRO A 55 15.12 -0.45 9.91
C PRO A 55 13.70 0.05 10.14
N ALA A 56 13.42 0.52 11.36
CA ALA A 56 12.07 0.89 11.80
C ALA A 56 11.43 2.00 10.96
N ASP A 57 12.24 2.83 10.30
CA ASP A 57 11.84 3.94 9.44
C ASP A 57 11.79 3.58 7.95
N ALA A 58 12.07 2.33 7.57
CA ALA A 58 12.13 1.90 6.16
C ALA A 58 10.83 2.20 5.39
N LEU A 59 9.68 2.05 6.05
CA LEU A 59 8.38 2.32 5.44
C LEU A 59 8.09 3.82 5.31
N ALA A 60 8.61 4.64 6.22
CA ALA A 60 8.43 6.09 6.24
C ALA A 60 9.35 6.80 5.22
N ALA A 61 10.56 6.28 4.99
CA ALA A 61 11.50 6.84 4.01
C ALA A 61 10.92 6.88 2.58
N ASP A 62 10.10 5.89 2.22
CA ASP A 62 9.46 5.78 0.89
C ASP A 62 8.29 6.77 0.69
N GLU A 63 7.84 7.47 1.73
CA GLU A 63 6.74 8.45 1.63
C GLU A 63 7.12 9.69 0.80
N GLN A 64 8.43 9.97 0.68
CA GLN A 64 8.97 11.18 0.02
C GLN A 64 8.89 11.16 -1.52
N HIS A 65 8.13 10.25 -2.13
CA HIS A 65 7.87 10.26 -3.58
C HIS A 65 6.99 11.47 -3.96
N HIS A 66 7.62 12.63 -4.06
CA HIS A 66 7.01 13.93 -4.36
C HIS A 66 6.53 14.06 -5.82
N ASP A 67 7.00 13.18 -6.71
CA ASP A 67 6.64 13.19 -8.13
C ASP A 67 5.31 12.50 -8.43
N LEU A 68 4.69 11.88 -7.42
CA LEU A 68 3.41 11.17 -7.59
C LEU A 68 2.20 12.10 -7.40
N PRO A 69 1.16 11.98 -8.25
CA PRO A 69 -0.01 12.83 -8.18
C PRO A 69 -0.78 12.63 -6.86
N ALA A 70 -1.26 13.73 -6.28
CA ALA A 70 -2.10 13.69 -5.09
C ALA A 70 -3.48 13.08 -5.42
N VAL A 71 -3.75 11.86 -4.95
CA VAL A 71 -5.06 11.23 -5.08
C VAL A 71 -6.02 11.85 -4.07
N ARG A 72 -7.08 12.50 -4.56
CA ARG A 72 -8.19 12.97 -3.73
C ARG A 72 -9.15 11.82 -3.46
N THR A 73 -9.19 11.32 -2.23
CA THR A 73 -10.20 10.36 -1.79
C THR A 73 -11.57 11.05 -1.76
N PRO A 74 -12.58 10.60 -2.54
CA PRO A 74 -13.93 11.13 -2.42
C PRO A 74 -14.46 10.76 -1.03
N GLY A 75 -14.83 11.77 -0.23
CA GLY A 75 -15.40 11.55 1.10
C GLY A 75 -16.67 10.69 1.07
N PRO A 76 -17.11 10.16 2.22
CA PRO A 76 -18.28 9.30 2.32
C PRO A 76 -19.51 10.00 1.73
N ARG A 77 -20.10 9.43 0.67
CA ARG A 77 -21.39 9.89 0.15
C ARG A 77 -22.46 9.57 1.19
N ARG A 78 -22.99 10.59 1.85
CA ARG A 78 -24.27 10.49 2.56
C ARG A 78 -25.36 10.28 1.52
N THR A 79 -25.92 9.09 1.46
CA THR A 79 -27.19 8.82 0.79
C THR A 79 -28.28 9.58 1.55
N PRO A 80 -29.02 10.52 0.93
CA PRO A 80 -30.21 11.07 1.55
C PRO A 80 -31.31 9.98 1.57
N SER A 81 -31.87 9.71 2.75
CA SER A 81 -33.17 9.05 2.90
C SER A 81 -34.29 10.07 2.74
#